data_AF-A0A8J8GJF3-F1
#
_entry.id   AF-A0A8J8GJF3-F1
#
_cell.length_a   1.000
_cell.length_b   1.000
_cell.length_c   1.000
_cell.angle_alpha   90.00
_cell.angle_beta   90.00
_cell.angle_gamma   90.00
#
_symmetry.space_group_name_H-M   'P 1'
#
loop_
_entity.id
_entity.type
_entity.pdbx_description
1 polymer ?
#
loop_
_entity_poly.entity_id
_entity_poly.type
_entity_poly.pdbx_seq_one_letter_code
_entity_poly.pdbx_strand_id
1 'polypeptide(L)'
;MLEEVQQWIDDSQYENWEVYFLIWAAFISLCIYAEFRPVTGMLRSLDTTTVGYGMTLGEVFIAALQGVIVGIFGWKLFSQGDTYFAVGNSSFDTKETAFLVKIGVMTLVGIVFGLVIPQVVETHAEYVVIQTGGAVILLGYALIHVEIRNWKLLNELPVLLAGLLLVYVPHFS
;
A
#
# COMPACT_ATOMS: atom_id res chain seq x y z
N MET A 1 -0.35 -34.77 4.01
CA MET A 1 -1.01 -33.46 4.20
C MET A 1 -0.06 -32.29 4.09
N LEU A 2 0.88 -32.04 5.00
CA LEU A 2 1.80 -30.88 4.86
C LEU A 2 2.76 -31.03 3.66
N GLU A 3 3.30 -32.24 3.44
CA GLU A 3 4.16 -32.53 2.28
C GLU A 3 3.39 -32.40 0.94
N GLU A 4 2.11 -32.77 0.93
CA GLU A 4 1.25 -32.63 -0.26
C GLU A 4 0.94 -31.16 -0.57
N VAL A 5 0.64 -30.35 0.46
CA VAL A 5 0.44 -28.90 0.29
C VAL A 5 1.73 -28.24 -0.20
N GLN A 6 2.88 -28.63 0.35
CA GLN A 6 4.16 -28.06 -0.07
C GLN A 6 4.50 -28.46 -1.51
N GLN A 7 4.22 -29.70 -1.89
CA GLN A 7 4.39 -30.15 -3.27
C GLN A 7 3.48 -29.38 -4.24
N TRP A 8 2.24 -29.07 -3.85
CA TRP A 8 1.34 -28.23 -4.64
C TRP A 8 1.81 -26.78 -4.77
N ILE A 9 2.47 -26.24 -3.73
CA ILE A 9 3.07 -24.90 -3.77
C ILE A 9 4.27 -24.90 -4.71
N ASP A 10 5.15 -25.89 -4.59
CA ASP A 10 6.34 -26.04 -5.43
C ASP A 10 5.99 -26.31 -6.90
N ASP A 11 4.87 -26.98 -7.17
CA ASP A 11 4.33 -27.21 -8.52
C ASP A 11 3.55 -26.00 -9.08
N SER A 12 3.33 -24.96 -8.29
CA SER A 12 2.58 -23.77 -8.72
C SER A 12 3.43 -22.88 -9.66
N GLN A 13 2.77 -22.10 -10.52
CA GLN A 13 3.46 -21.14 -11.40
C GLN A 13 3.88 -19.85 -10.69
N TYR A 14 3.60 -19.75 -9.38
CA TYR A 14 3.82 -18.58 -8.56
C TYR A 14 5.05 -18.76 -7.68
N GLU A 15 5.66 -17.66 -7.25
CA GLU A 15 6.73 -17.77 -6.28
C GLU A 15 6.16 -18.25 -4.92
N ASN A 16 6.87 -19.19 -4.29
CA ASN A 16 6.41 -19.83 -3.05
C ASN A 16 6.00 -18.82 -1.97
N TRP A 17 6.74 -17.71 -1.84
CA TRP A 17 6.45 -16.69 -0.83
C TRP A 17 5.11 -15.98 -1.08
N GLU A 18 4.70 -15.79 -2.34
CA GLU A 18 3.41 -15.17 -2.69
C GLU A 18 2.26 -16.06 -2.25
N VAL A 19 2.41 -17.36 -2.47
CA VAL A 19 1.43 -18.37 -2.08
C VAL A 19 1.35 -18.47 -0.56
N TYR A 20 2.47 -18.50 0.14
CA TYR A 20 2.48 -18.44 1.61
C TYR A 20 1.83 -17.16 2.14
N PHE A 21 2.10 -16.02 1.51
CA PHE A 21 1.51 -14.75 1.89
C PHE A 21 -0.01 -14.77 1.72
N LEU A 22 -0.52 -15.32 0.61
CA LEU A 22 -1.95 -15.52 0.40
C LEU A 22 -2.58 -16.45 1.44
N ILE A 23 -1.93 -17.56 1.77
CA ILE A 23 -2.42 -18.50 2.80
C ILE A 23 -2.56 -17.78 4.14
N TRP A 24 -1.55 -17.01 4.56
CA TRP A 24 -1.59 -16.24 5.79
C TRP A 24 -2.67 -15.16 5.76
N ALA A 25 -2.79 -14.42 4.66
CA ALA A 25 -3.80 -13.40 4.51
C ALA A 25 -5.22 -13.99 4.58
N ALA A 26 -5.46 -15.12 3.93
CA ALA A 26 -6.72 -15.84 3.99
C ALA A 26 -7.03 -16.34 5.40
N PHE A 27 -6.04 -16.91 6.09
CA PHE A 27 -6.18 -17.35 7.49
C PHE A 27 -6.55 -16.19 8.42
N ILE A 28 -5.78 -15.09 8.36
CA ILE A 28 -6.04 -13.88 9.16
C ILE A 28 -7.45 -13.35 8.86
N SER A 29 -7.80 -13.23 7.58
CA SER A 29 -9.11 -12.73 7.15
C SER A 29 -10.25 -13.62 7.65
N LEU A 30 -10.09 -14.94 7.60
CA LEU A 30 -11.07 -15.88 8.13
C LEU A 30 -11.20 -15.77 9.66
N CYS A 31 -10.09 -15.60 10.38
CA CYS A 31 -10.14 -15.36 11.82
C CYS A 31 -10.83 -14.05 12.19
N ILE A 32 -10.65 -12.99 11.40
CA ILE A 32 -11.34 -11.71 11.59
C ILE A 32 -12.84 -11.88 11.33
N TYR A 33 -13.20 -12.48 10.19
CA TYR A 33 -14.60 -12.73 9.82
C TYR A 33 -15.33 -13.63 10.82
N ALA A 34 -14.64 -14.61 11.40
CA ALA A 34 -15.20 -15.50 12.43
C ALA A 34 -15.10 -14.92 13.87
N GLU A 35 -14.67 -13.67 14.03
CA GLU A 35 -14.46 -12.99 15.31
C GLU A 35 -13.61 -13.80 16.31
N PHE A 36 -12.58 -14.50 15.83
CA PHE A 36 -11.76 -15.35 16.67
C PHE A 36 -10.89 -14.52 17.62
N ARG A 37 -11.38 -14.37 18.86
CA ARG A 37 -10.86 -13.44 19.90
C ARG A 37 -9.35 -13.44 20.10
N PRO A 38 -8.63 -14.58 20.15
CA PRO A 38 -7.18 -14.56 20.32
C PRO A 38 -6.46 -13.82 19.19
N VAL A 39 -6.90 -14.02 17.95
CA VAL A 39 -6.29 -13.39 16.77
C VAL A 39 -6.73 -11.94 16.69
N THR A 40 -8.02 -11.63 16.78
CA THR A 40 -8.49 -10.24 16.68
C THR A 40 -7.93 -9.36 17.81
N GLY A 41 -7.82 -9.88 19.03
CA GLY A 41 -7.16 -9.19 20.14
C GLY A 41 -5.67 -8.92 19.88
N MET A 42 -4.94 -9.90 19.34
CA MET A 42 -3.56 -9.73 18.94
C MET A 42 -3.42 -8.68 17.83
N LEU A 43 -4.28 -8.71 16.81
CA LEU A 43 -4.24 -7.75 15.71
C LEU A 43 -4.49 -6.32 16.18
N ARG A 44 -5.49 -6.08 17.05
CA ARG A 44 -5.71 -4.75 17.64
C ARG A 44 -4.53 -4.29 18.51
N SER A 45 -3.86 -5.22 19.18
CA SER A 45 -2.67 -4.88 19.97
C SER A 45 -1.50 -4.39 19.12
N LEU A 46 -1.40 -4.84 17.85
CA LEU A 46 -0.38 -4.38 16.92
C LEU A 46 -0.49 -2.88 16.67
N ASP A 47 -1.71 -2.35 16.57
CA ASP A 47 -1.95 -0.92 16.30
C ASP A 47 -1.35 -0.03 17.40
N THR A 48 -1.39 -0.50 18.65
CA THR A 48 -0.84 0.22 19.82
C THR A 48 0.60 -0.17 20.16
N THR A 49 1.19 -1.14 19.45
CA THR A 49 2.53 -1.61 19.75
C THR A 49 3.53 -0.53 19.41
N THR A 50 4.22 0.00 20.41
CA THR A 50 5.26 1.01 20.23
C THR A 50 6.53 0.37 19.67
N VAL A 51 6.99 0.89 18.56
CA VAL A 51 8.32 0.67 17.99
C VAL A 51 9.27 1.73 18.55
N GLY A 52 10.57 1.61 18.27
CA GLY A 52 11.58 2.56 18.74
C GLY A 52 11.22 4.03 18.49
N TYR A 53 11.71 4.92 19.36
CA TYR A 53 11.40 6.36 19.37
C TYR A 53 9.95 6.73 19.72
N GLY A 54 9.15 5.79 20.25
CA GLY A 54 7.80 6.04 20.74
C GLY A 54 6.73 6.09 19.63
N MET A 55 7.09 5.74 18.39
CA MET A 55 6.15 5.61 17.29
C MET A 55 5.38 4.30 17.40
N THR A 56 4.09 4.29 17.08
CA THR A 56 3.31 3.04 17.03
C THR A 56 3.54 2.31 15.71
N LEU A 57 3.30 0.99 15.70
CA LEU A 57 3.36 0.22 14.45
C LEU A 57 2.30 0.72 13.46
N GLY A 58 1.12 1.14 13.93
CA GLY A 58 0.11 1.78 13.10
C GLY A 58 0.63 3.03 12.39
N GLU A 59 1.31 3.92 13.12
CA GLU A 59 1.94 5.13 12.56
C GLU A 59 3.00 4.79 11.49
N VAL A 60 3.80 3.74 11.71
CA VAL A 60 4.79 3.29 10.72
C VAL A 60 4.12 2.84 9.42
N PHE A 61 3.03 2.08 9.50
CA PHE A 61 2.31 1.64 8.31
C PHE A 61 1.58 2.78 7.61
N ILE A 62 1.00 3.73 8.36
CA ILE A 62 0.40 4.95 7.81
C ILE A 62 1.46 5.76 7.05
N ALA A 63 2.65 5.93 7.63
CA ALA A 63 3.76 6.62 6.97
C ALA A 63 4.22 5.88 5.70
N ALA A 64 4.24 4.56 5.69
CA ALA A 64 4.53 3.76 4.50
C ALA A 64 3.49 4.00 3.39
N LEU A 65 2.19 4.03 3.75
CA LEU A 65 1.11 4.33 2.82
C LEU A 65 1.24 5.74 2.23
N GLN A 66 1.56 6.73 3.06
CA GLN A 66 1.86 8.10 2.61
C GLN A 66 3.01 8.12 1.61
N GLY A 67 4.11 7.41 1.90
CA GLY A 67 5.26 7.30 1.01
C GLY A 67 4.90 6.73 -0.36
N VAL A 68 4.11 5.66 -0.41
CA VAL A 68 3.64 5.05 -1.67
C VAL A 68 2.78 6.03 -2.48
N ILE A 69 1.83 6.72 -1.83
CA ILE A 69 0.95 7.69 -2.50
C ILE A 69 1.76 8.87 -3.05
N VAL A 70 2.68 9.43 -2.25
CA VAL A 70 3.58 10.50 -2.72
C VAL A 70 4.43 10.02 -3.90
N GLY A 71 4.92 8.78 -3.87
CA GLY A 71 5.64 8.16 -4.99
C GLY A 71 4.81 8.12 -6.27
N ILE A 72 3.55 7.68 -6.20
CA ILE A 72 2.62 7.65 -7.35
C ILE A 72 2.38 9.05 -7.92
N PHE A 73 2.14 10.04 -7.06
CA PHE A 73 1.92 11.43 -7.50
C PHE A 73 3.19 12.03 -8.10
N GLY A 74 4.34 11.79 -7.49
CA GLY A 74 5.64 12.19 -8.01
C GLY A 74 5.85 11.63 -9.41
N TRP A 75 5.68 10.33 -9.59
CA TRP A 75 5.80 9.69 -10.91
C TRP A 75 4.87 10.33 -11.95
N LYS A 76 3.61 10.59 -11.62
CA LYS A 76 2.65 11.24 -12.54
C LYS A 76 3.06 12.66 -12.93
N LEU A 77 3.54 13.44 -11.98
CA LEU A 77 3.98 14.82 -12.25
C LEU A 77 5.25 14.86 -13.11
N PHE A 78 6.16 13.91 -12.91
CA PHE A 78 7.37 13.82 -13.73
C PHE A 78 7.10 13.24 -15.13
N SER A 79 6.20 12.26 -15.26
CA SER A 79 5.87 11.66 -16.56
C SER A 79 5.05 12.57 -17.49
N GLN A 80 4.30 13.53 -16.93
CA GLN A 80 3.53 14.52 -17.69
C GLN A 80 4.28 15.85 -17.90
N GLY A 81 5.60 15.85 -17.65
CA GLY A 81 6.46 17.04 -17.62
C GLY A 81 6.60 17.84 -18.91
N ASP A 82 6.19 17.30 -20.07
CA ASP A 82 6.17 18.07 -21.33
C ASP A 82 4.79 18.69 -21.62
N THR A 83 3.70 18.15 -21.06
CA THR A 83 2.33 18.53 -21.40
C THR A 83 1.73 19.56 -20.44
N TYR A 84 2.03 19.49 -19.14
CA TYR A 84 1.51 20.48 -18.17
C TYR A 84 2.10 21.88 -18.35
N PHE A 85 3.33 21.97 -18.83
CA PHE A 85 4.02 23.25 -19.06
C PHE A 85 3.52 23.99 -20.32
N ALA A 86 2.79 23.31 -21.20
CA ALA A 86 2.19 23.92 -22.39
C ALA A 86 0.91 24.73 -22.09
N VAL A 87 0.26 24.52 -20.94
CA VAL A 87 -1.08 25.06 -20.64
C VAL A 87 -1.03 26.47 -20.02
N GLY A 88 0.13 26.94 -19.57
CA GLY A 88 0.24 28.18 -18.78
C GLY A 88 1.35 29.10 -19.21
N ASN A 89 1.22 29.73 -20.39
CA ASN A 89 2.06 30.83 -20.88
C ASN A 89 3.55 30.51 -21.15
N SER A 90 4.05 31.00 -22.28
CA SER A 90 5.44 30.93 -22.75
C SER A 90 6.49 31.64 -21.86
N SER A 91 6.17 31.90 -20.59
CA SER A 91 7.02 32.60 -19.62
C SER A 91 7.57 31.68 -18.51
N PHE A 92 7.18 30.40 -18.49
CA PHE A 92 7.65 29.39 -17.53
C PHE A 92 8.80 28.52 -18.06
N ASP A 93 9.48 28.97 -19.11
CA ASP A 93 10.46 28.18 -19.86
C ASP A 93 11.85 28.10 -19.19
N THR A 94 12.01 28.66 -17.99
CA THR A 94 13.25 28.57 -17.22
C THR A 94 13.22 27.39 -16.25
N LYS A 95 14.34 26.65 -16.19
CA LYS A 95 14.53 25.50 -15.29
C LYS A 95 14.16 25.79 -13.83
N GLU A 96 14.39 27.02 -13.39
CA GLU A 96 14.09 27.50 -12.04
C GLU A 96 12.59 27.53 -11.74
N THR A 97 11.77 27.99 -12.69
CA THR A 97 10.32 28.05 -12.48
C THR A 97 9.68 26.67 -12.56
N ALA A 98 10.17 25.79 -13.44
CA ALA A 98 9.74 24.39 -13.47
C ALA A 98 10.09 23.64 -12.17
N PHE A 99 11.25 23.92 -11.59
CA PHE A 99 11.65 23.39 -10.30
C PHE A 99 10.76 23.89 -9.16
N LEU A 100 10.51 25.21 -9.09
CA LEU A 100 9.66 25.81 -8.06
C LEU A 100 8.22 25.28 -8.11
N VAL A 101 7.64 25.13 -9.29
CA VAL A 101 6.27 24.60 -9.43
C VAL A 101 6.21 23.13 -9.03
N LYS A 102 7.16 22.29 -9.48
CA LYS A 102 7.19 20.87 -9.12
C LYS A 102 7.34 20.65 -7.61
N ILE A 103 8.27 21.37 -6.99
CA ILE A 103 8.45 21.30 -5.53
C ILE A 103 7.23 21.85 -4.81
N GLY A 104 6.71 23.01 -5.22
CA GLY A 104 5.53 23.60 -4.60
C GLY A 104 4.32 22.66 -4.63
N VAL A 105 4.05 22.03 -5.78
CA VAL A 105 2.97 21.04 -5.93
C VAL A 105 3.25 19.80 -5.07
N MET A 106 4.45 19.24 -5.10
CA MET A 106 4.80 18.06 -4.29
C MET A 106 4.74 18.35 -2.78
N THR A 107 5.12 19.55 -2.35
CA THR A 107 4.98 20.00 -0.95
C THR A 107 3.51 20.11 -0.56
N LEU A 108 2.66 20.72 -1.39
CA LEU A 108 1.22 20.79 -1.14
C LEU A 108 0.60 19.39 -1.07
N VAL A 109 0.93 18.52 -2.02
CA VAL A 109 0.50 17.12 -2.04
C VAL A 109 0.94 16.39 -0.78
N GLY A 110 2.20 16.55 -0.37
CA GLY A 110 2.75 15.96 0.84
C GLY A 110 2.05 16.45 2.12
N ILE A 111 1.74 17.75 2.22
CA ILE A 111 0.99 18.31 3.37
C ILE A 111 -0.44 17.76 3.40
N VAL A 112 -1.15 17.81 2.26
CA VAL A 112 -2.54 17.35 2.18
C VAL A 112 -2.62 15.88 2.55
N PHE A 113 -1.76 15.03 1.99
CA PHE A 113 -1.73 13.61 2.33
C PHE A 113 -1.20 13.34 3.73
N GLY A 114 -0.27 14.16 4.21
CA GLY A 114 0.23 14.17 5.58
C GLY A 114 -0.89 14.32 6.61
N LEU A 115 -1.89 15.15 6.31
CA LEU A 115 -3.01 15.43 7.20
C LEU A 115 -4.22 14.50 6.96
N VAL A 116 -4.51 14.20 5.70
CA VAL A 116 -5.74 13.47 5.32
C VAL A 116 -5.59 11.96 5.51
N ILE A 117 -4.44 11.37 5.14
CA ILE A 117 -4.29 9.91 5.18
C ILE A 117 -4.43 9.35 6.60
N PRO A 118 -3.75 9.89 7.64
CA PRO A 118 -3.91 9.36 8.99
C PRO A 118 -5.36 9.45 9.45
N GLN A 119 -6.03 10.59 9.22
CA GLN A 119 -7.43 10.78 9.59
C GLN A 119 -8.35 9.76 8.92
N VAL A 120 -8.18 9.52 7.61
CA VAL A 120 -8.99 8.55 6.87
C VAL A 120 -8.73 7.13 7.38
N VAL A 121 -7.47 6.76 7.57
CA VAL A 121 -7.10 5.42 8.05
C VAL A 121 -7.64 5.19 9.46
N GLU A 122 -7.39 6.09 10.41
CA GLU A 122 -7.85 5.94 11.79
C GLU A 122 -9.37 5.96 11.94
N THR A 123 -10.09 6.61 11.00
CA THR A 123 -11.56 6.65 11.02
C THR A 123 -12.19 5.38 10.44
N HIS A 124 -11.56 4.77 9.44
CA HIS A 124 -12.16 3.68 8.66
C HIS A 124 -11.52 2.30 8.90
N ALA A 125 -10.29 2.25 9.41
CA ALA A 125 -9.60 1.00 9.68
C ALA A 125 -9.79 0.58 11.15
N GLU A 126 -10.39 -0.59 11.34
CA GLU A 126 -10.49 -1.23 12.65
C GLU A 126 -9.17 -1.92 13.06
N TYR A 127 -8.40 -2.36 12.06
CA TYR A 127 -7.09 -2.97 12.23
C TYR A 127 -6.09 -2.20 11.37
N VAL A 128 -5.58 -1.09 11.92
CA VAL A 128 -4.79 -0.09 11.19
C VAL A 128 -3.59 -0.75 10.52
N VAL A 129 -2.81 -1.55 11.25
CA VAL A 129 -1.61 -2.20 10.72
C VAL A 129 -1.93 -3.15 9.56
N ILE A 130 -2.97 -3.97 9.70
CA ILE A 130 -3.32 -4.99 8.71
C ILE A 130 -3.90 -4.37 7.45
N GLN A 131 -4.89 -3.49 7.60
CA GLN A 131 -5.57 -2.87 6.47
C GLN A 131 -4.63 -1.91 5.73
N THR A 132 -3.82 -1.14 6.46
CA THR A 132 -2.83 -0.26 5.85
C THR A 132 -1.71 -1.05 5.19
N GLY A 133 -1.25 -2.15 5.79
CA GLY A 133 -0.29 -3.07 5.17
C GLY A 133 -0.80 -3.66 3.85
N GLY A 134 -2.04 -4.13 3.81
CA GLY A 134 -2.68 -4.59 2.58
C GLY A 134 -2.77 -3.49 1.52
N ALA A 135 -3.12 -2.25 1.92
CA ALA A 135 -3.19 -1.12 1.01
C ALA A 135 -1.81 -0.72 0.45
N VAL A 136 -0.77 -0.74 1.29
CA VAL A 136 0.63 -0.49 0.89
C VAL A 136 1.07 -1.50 -0.16
N ILE A 137 0.73 -2.78 0.01
CA ILE A 137 1.06 -3.83 -0.97
C ILE A 137 0.35 -3.54 -2.29
N LEU A 138 -0.96 -3.33 -2.28
CA LEU A 138 -1.73 -3.08 -3.50
C LEU A 138 -1.24 -1.85 -4.26
N LEU A 139 -1.05 -0.74 -3.56
CA LEU A 139 -0.60 0.52 -4.17
C LEU A 139 0.87 0.47 -4.56
N GLY A 140 1.71 -0.22 -3.80
CA GLY A 140 3.13 -0.42 -4.10
C GLY A 140 3.31 -1.24 -5.39
N TYR A 141 2.56 -2.33 -5.52
CA TYR A 141 2.53 -3.12 -6.75
C TYR A 141 1.96 -2.34 -7.93
N ALA A 142 0.93 -1.52 -7.71
CA ALA A 142 0.41 -0.63 -8.74
C ALA A 142 1.46 0.41 -9.19
N LEU A 143 2.28 0.94 -8.27
CA LEU A 143 3.38 1.84 -8.60
C LEU A 143 4.45 1.13 -9.45
N ILE A 144 4.87 -0.06 -9.04
CA ILE A 144 5.86 -0.87 -9.79
C ILE A 144 5.32 -1.23 -11.18
N HIS A 145 4.03 -1.57 -11.28
CA HIS A 145 3.39 -1.92 -12.55
C HIS A 145 3.55 -0.81 -13.59
N VAL A 146 3.43 0.44 -13.14
CA VAL A 146 3.52 1.61 -14.00
C VAL A 146 4.95 1.83 -14.54
N GLU A 147 5.98 1.32 -13.86
CA GLU A 147 7.38 1.43 -14.29
C GLU A 147 7.83 0.27 -15.19
N ILE A 148 7.24 -0.93 -15.05
CA ILE A 148 7.68 -2.14 -15.77
C ILE A 148 6.81 -2.40 -17.01
N ARG A 149 7.39 -2.19 -18.19
CA ARG A 149 6.71 -2.25 -19.51
C ARG A 149 6.14 -3.63 -19.91
N ASN A 150 6.65 -4.72 -19.34
CA ASN A 150 6.26 -6.11 -19.69
C ASN A 150 5.68 -6.89 -18.50
N TRP A 151 5.12 -6.20 -17.51
CA TRP A 151 4.56 -6.85 -16.33
C TRP A 151 3.24 -7.56 -16.65
N LYS A 152 3.08 -8.79 -16.14
CA LYS A 152 1.84 -9.58 -16.27
C LYS A 152 1.18 -9.65 -14.90
N LEU A 153 0.03 -8.97 -14.75
CA LEU A 153 -0.73 -8.94 -13.50
C LEU A 153 -1.10 -10.33 -12.97
N LEU A 154 -1.30 -11.28 -13.88
CA LEU A 154 -1.60 -12.66 -13.53
C LEU A 154 -0.47 -13.33 -12.74
N ASN A 155 0.79 -12.90 -12.90
CA ASN A 155 1.92 -13.52 -12.20
C ASN A 155 1.98 -13.16 -10.72
N GLU A 156 1.38 -12.03 -10.29
CA GLU A 156 1.43 -11.54 -8.91
C GLU A 156 0.05 -11.69 -8.23
N LEU A 157 -0.84 -12.46 -8.86
CA LEU A 157 -2.23 -12.61 -8.44
C LEU A 157 -2.35 -13.05 -6.97
N PRO A 158 -1.53 -13.97 -6.42
CA PRO A 158 -1.64 -14.36 -5.03
C PRO A 158 -1.39 -13.17 -4.08
N VAL A 159 -0.41 -12.33 -4.39
CA VAL A 159 -0.08 -11.14 -3.57
C VAL A 159 -1.17 -10.09 -3.65
N LEU A 160 -1.73 -9.86 -4.83
CA LEU A 160 -2.83 -8.92 -5.02
C LEU A 160 -4.10 -9.39 -4.30
N LEU A 161 -4.43 -10.67 -4.38
CA LEU A 161 -5.55 -11.25 -3.64
C LEU A 161 -5.33 -11.17 -2.13
N ALA A 162 -4.12 -11.46 -1.66
CA ALA A 162 -3.76 -11.32 -0.25
C ALA A 162 -3.94 -9.87 0.23
N GLY A 163 -3.44 -8.88 -0.52
CA GLY A 163 -3.61 -7.47 -0.23
C GLY A 163 -5.10 -7.06 -0.17
N LEU A 164 -5.90 -7.52 -1.14
CA LEU A 164 -7.35 -7.26 -1.16
C LEU A 164 -8.06 -7.84 0.06
N LEU A 165 -7.73 -9.08 0.44
CA LEU A 165 -8.31 -9.73 1.61
C LEU A 165 -8.03 -8.93 2.88
N LEU A 166 -6.77 -8.53 3.10
CA LEU A 166 -6.36 -7.78 4.29
C LEU A 166 -6.99 -6.39 4.38
N VAL A 167 -7.23 -5.73 3.24
CA VAL A 167 -7.90 -4.42 3.21
C VAL A 167 -9.39 -4.56 3.47
N TYR A 168 -10.08 -5.44 2.74
CA TYR A 168 -11.54 -5.43 2.64
C TYR A 168 -12.23 -6.32 3.66
N VAL A 169 -11.72 -7.52 3.96
CA VAL A 169 -12.40 -8.46 4.86
C VAL A 169 -12.68 -7.87 6.25
N PRO A 170 -11.78 -7.09 6.87
CA PRO A 170 -12.08 -6.49 8.16
C PRO A 170 -13.24 -5.48 8.17
N HIS A 171 -13.71 -5.00 7.01
CA HIS A 171 -14.90 -4.14 6.94
C HIS A 171 -16.22 -4.93 6.99
N PHE A 172 -16.17 -6.26 6.87
CA PHE A 172 -17.34 -7.12 6.82
C PHE A 172 -17.54 -7.97 8.09
N SER A 173 -16.63 -7.86 9.07
CA SER A 173 -16.79 -8.46 10.40
C SER A 173 -17.66 -7.59 11.31
#